data_AF-A0A6L6ICW0-F1
#
_entry.id   AF-A0A6L6ICW0-F1
#
_cell.length_a   1.000
_cell.length_b   1.000
_cell.length_c   1.000
_cell.angle_alpha   90.00
_cell.angle_beta   90.00
_cell.angle_gamma   90.00
#
_symmetry.space_group_name_H-M   'P 1'
#
loop_
_entity.id
_entity.type
_entity.pdbx_description
1 polymer ?
#
loop_
_entity_poly.entity_id
_entity_poly.type
_entity_poly.pdbx_seq_one_letter_code
_entity_poly.pdbx_strand_id
1 'polypeptide(L)'
;MSEINYQALREAAERAIPAMERLLMLPTDDDLLSEQELKDYGVDIDALNAFKFLTGPETVLALLDERERNQQYIKRRDQENEDIALTVGKLRVELEEVKQHAEELSETKAVRNQWRPDICPITGR
;
A
#
# COMPACT_ATOMS: atom_id res chain seq x y z
N MET A 1 -6.85 23.34 1.75
CA MET A 1 -7.38 22.21 2.53
C MET A 1 -6.72 22.27 3.89
N SER A 2 -7.49 22.34 4.97
CA SER A 2 -6.93 22.25 6.32
C SER A 2 -6.28 20.88 6.47
N GLU A 3 -5.00 20.85 6.81
CA GLU A 3 -4.27 19.61 7.04
C GLU A 3 -4.82 18.98 8.33
N ILE A 4 -5.43 17.80 8.22
CA ILE A 4 -5.97 17.08 9.37
C ILE A 4 -4.79 16.62 10.23
N ASN A 5 -4.78 17.00 11.51
CA ASN A 5 -3.78 16.50 12.44
C ASN A 5 -4.13 15.08 12.90
N TYR A 6 -3.63 14.09 12.16
CA TYR A 6 -3.85 12.67 12.43
C TYR A 6 -3.37 12.23 13.82
N GLN A 7 -2.26 12.79 14.32
CA GLN A 7 -1.71 12.43 15.61
C GLN A 7 -2.61 12.91 16.75
N ALA A 8 -3.02 14.19 16.71
CA ALA A 8 -3.94 14.74 17.71
C ALA A 8 -5.30 14.04 17.69
N LEU A 9 -5.81 13.72 16.50
CA LEU A 9 -7.06 12.99 16.34
C LEU A 9 -6.98 11.58 16.95
N ARG A 10 -5.86 10.87 16.70
CA ARG A 10 -5.61 9.54 17.25
C ARG A 10 -5.52 9.55 18.77
N GLU A 11 -4.73 10.47 19.33
CA GLU A 11 -4.58 10.60 20.79
C GLU A 11 -5.90 10.94 21.48
N ALA A 12 -6.70 11.83 20.89
CA ALA A 12 -8.02 12.16 21.41
C ALA A 12 -8.98 10.98 21.34
N ALA A 13 -8.95 10.21 20.24
CA ALA A 13 -9.76 9.00 20.09
C ALA A 13 -9.36 7.93 21.12
N GLU A 14 -8.06 7.65 21.28
CA GLU A 14 -7.54 6.66 22.23
C GLU A 14 -7.92 7.00 23.69
N ARG A 15 -7.96 8.28 24.04
CA ARG A 15 -8.45 8.73 25.36
C ARG A 15 -9.98 8.67 25.49
N ALA A 16 -10.71 8.97 24.42
CA ALA A 16 -12.17 9.00 24.43
C ALA A 16 -12.80 7.61 24.48
N ILE A 17 -12.17 6.58 23.89
CA ILE A 17 -12.67 5.18 23.90
C ILE A 17 -13.04 4.69 25.32
N PRO A 18 -12.12 4.65 26.31
CA PRO A 18 -12.45 4.15 27.64
C PRO A 18 -13.46 5.04 28.37
N ALA A 19 -13.48 6.35 28.09
CA ALA A 19 -14.48 7.25 28.65
C ALA A 19 -15.88 6.94 28.11
N MET A 20 -15.98 6.64 26.81
CA MET A 20 -17.24 6.30 26.14
C MET A 20 -17.75 4.92 26.58
N GLU A 21 -16.85 3.95 26.77
CA GLU A 21 -17.18 2.63 27.34
C GLU A 21 -17.73 2.75 28.77
N ARG A 22 -17.12 3.58 29.61
CA ARG A 22 -17.63 3.83 30.97
C ARG A 22 -18.99 4.50 30.96
N LEU A 23 -19.18 5.51 30.10
CA LEU A 23 -20.45 6.20 29.93
C LEU A 23 -21.57 5.23 29.52
N LEU A 24 -21.28 4.27 28.64
CA LEU A 24 -22.24 3.25 28.19
C LEU A 24 -22.60 2.23 29.27
N MET A 25 -21.71 2.00 30.23
CA MET A 25 -21.89 1.06 31.35
C MET A 25 -22.69 1.66 32.52
N LEU A 26 -22.98 2.97 32.48
CA LEU A 26 -23.79 3.61 33.52
C LEU A 26 -25.26 3.21 33.38
N PRO A 27 -25.96 2.97 34.51
CA PRO A 27 -27.40 2.75 34.48
C PRO A 27 -28.05 3.98 33.85
N THR A 28 -28.73 3.78 32.73
CA THR A 28 -29.45 4.81 31.97
C THR A 28 -30.78 5.17 32.64
N ASP A 29 -30.78 5.31 33.96
CA ASP A 29 -31.97 5.82 34.64
C ASP A 29 -32.20 7.27 34.18
N ASP A 30 -33.47 7.64 33.96
CA ASP A 30 -33.95 8.87 33.26
C ASP A 30 -33.48 10.22 33.85
N ASP A 31 -32.66 10.19 34.92
CA ASP A 31 -32.09 11.38 35.51
C ASP A 31 -30.85 11.81 34.72
N LEU A 32 -30.91 13.01 34.15
CA LEU A 32 -29.79 13.65 33.47
C LEU A 32 -28.62 13.83 34.45
N LEU A 33 -27.66 12.90 34.43
CA LEU A 33 -26.42 13.00 35.19
C LEU A 33 -25.66 14.28 34.80
N SER A 34 -25.28 15.06 35.80
CA SER A 34 -24.42 16.23 35.62
C SER A 34 -22.99 15.82 35.24
N GLU A 35 -22.22 16.74 34.66
CA GLU A 35 -20.79 16.50 34.38
C GLU A 35 -19.99 16.16 35.65
N GLN A 36 -20.40 16.68 36.80
CA GLN A 36 -19.73 16.37 38.06
C GLN A 36 -19.98 14.92 38.48
N GLU A 37 -21.22 14.44 38.36
CA GLU A 37 -21.57 13.05 38.68
C GLU A 37 -20.88 12.08 37.71
N LEU A 38 -20.84 12.39 36.41
CA LEU A 38 -20.11 11.60 35.42
C LEU A 38 -18.61 11.51 35.73
N LYS A 39 -17.99 12.62 36.18
CA LYS A 39 -16.58 12.61 36.66
C LYS A 39 -16.42 11.74 37.92
N ASP A 40 -17.39 11.78 38.84
CA ASP A 40 -17.38 10.96 40.05
C ASP A 40 -17.55 9.46 39.74
N TYR A 41 -18.24 9.11 38.65
CA TYR A 41 -18.28 7.76 38.07
C TYR A 41 -17.01 7.36 37.29
N GLY A 42 -16.02 8.24 37.20
CA GLY A 42 -14.75 8.00 36.52
C GLY A 42 -14.82 8.12 34.99
N VAL A 43 -15.85 8.81 34.46
CA VAL A 43 -15.91 9.17 33.03
C VAL A 43 -15.02 10.37 32.79
N ASP A 44 -14.08 10.23 31.84
CA ASP A 44 -13.22 11.34 31.41
C ASP A 44 -13.97 12.19 30.37
N ILE A 45 -14.75 13.15 30.87
CA ILE A 45 -15.54 14.07 30.04
C ILE A 45 -14.66 15.00 29.22
N ASP A 46 -13.49 15.36 29.75
CA ASP A 46 -12.57 16.27 29.07
C ASP A 46 -11.98 15.58 27.82
N ALA A 47 -11.70 14.27 27.88
CA ALA A 47 -11.34 13.45 26.73
C ALA A 47 -12.47 13.35 25.69
N LEU A 48 -13.73 13.15 26.12
CA LEU A 48 -14.88 13.08 25.22
C LEU A 48 -15.11 14.42 24.49
N ASN A 49 -15.02 15.53 25.21
CA ASN A 49 -15.17 16.87 24.64
C ASN A 49 -14.03 17.21 23.67
N ALA A 50 -12.79 16.86 24.01
CA ALA A 50 -11.64 17.05 23.12
C ALA A 50 -11.81 16.25 21.81
N PHE A 51 -12.23 14.99 21.90
CA PHE A 51 -12.51 14.18 20.71
C PHE A 51 -13.64 14.74 19.87
N LYS A 52 -14.76 15.15 20.49
CA LYS A 52 -15.91 15.76 19.80
C LYS A 52 -15.52 17.03 19.04
N PHE A 53 -14.64 17.85 19.60
CA PHE A 53 -14.16 19.06 18.94
C PHE A 53 -13.28 18.76 17.73
N LEU A 54 -12.44 17.73 17.83
CA LEU A 54 -11.54 17.32 16.73
C LEU A 54 -12.28 16.56 15.63
N THR A 55 -13.37 15.86 15.96
CA THR A 55 -14.19 15.06 15.03
C THR A 55 -15.45 15.76 14.53
N GLY A 56 -15.31 17.05 14.22
CA GLY A 56 -16.37 17.79 13.52
C GLY A 56 -16.76 17.13 12.18
N PRO A 57 -17.98 17.36 11.67
CA PRO A 57 -18.44 16.84 10.39
C PRO A 57 -17.47 17.16 9.22
N GLU A 58 -16.84 18.33 9.25
CA GLU A 58 -15.85 18.76 8.25
C GLU A 58 -14.59 17.89 8.29
N THR A 59 -14.09 17.56 9.50
CA THR A 59 -12.93 16.66 9.67
C THR A 59 -13.26 15.26 9.18
N VAL A 60 -14.44 14.75 9.52
CA VAL A 60 -14.89 13.42 9.09
C VAL A 60 -15.03 13.35 7.58
N LEU A 61 -15.62 14.37 6.95
CA LEU A 61 -15.74 14.43 5.50
C LEU A 61 -14.36 14.46 4.82
N ALA A 62 -13.44 15.30 5.30
CA ALA A 62 -12.09 15.38 4.76
C ALA A 62 -11.32 14.05 4.89
N LEU A 63 -11.50 13.32 5.99
CA LEU A 63 -10.93 11.97 6.16
C LEU A 63 -11.52 10.96 5.16
N LEU A 64 -12.82 11.02 4.88
CA LEU A 64 -13.48 10.16 3.91
C LEU A 64 -13.00 10.47 2.48
N ASP A 65 -12.93 11.75 2.11
CA ASP A 65 -12.44 12.19 0.81
C ASP A 65 -10.98 11.80 0.58
N GLU A 66 -10.14 11.91 1.61
CA GLU A 66 -8.75 11.45 1.54
C GLU A 66 -8.64 9.94 1.41
N ARG A 67 -9.44 9.20 2.20
CA ARG A 67 -9.49 7.74 2.10
C ARG A 67 -9.91 7.29 0.70
N GLU A 68 -10.91 7.93 0.09
CA GLU A 68 -11.36 7.60 -1.26
C GLU A 68 -10.26 7.88 -2.30
N ARG A 69 -9.62 9.05 -2.23
CA ARG A 69 -8.49 9.38 -3.11
C ARG A 69 -7.34 8.38 -2.98
N ASN A 70 -7.01 7.97 -1.76
CA ASN A 70 -5.95 6.98 -1.49
C ASN A 70 -6.32 5.60 -2.05
N GLN A 71 -7.58 5.17 -1.93
CA GLN A 71 -8.03 3.91 -2.54
C GLN A 71 -7.95 3.94 -4.06
N GLN A 72 -8.35 5.04 -4.70
CA GLN A 72 -8.21 5.20 -6.14
C GLN A 72 -6.74 5.19 -6.58
N TYR A 73 -5.85 5.82 -5.81
CA TYR A 73 -4.41 5.79 -6.05
C TYR A 73 -3.85 4.37 -6.00
N ILE A 74 -4.19 3.59 -4.97
CA ILE A 74 -3.76 2.19 -4.83
C ILE A 74 -4.22 1.37 -6.04
N LYS A 75 -5.49 1.47 -6.45
CA LYS A 75 -5.98 0.76 -7.64
C LYS A 75 -5.20 1.07 -8.91
N ARG A 76 -4.87 2.35 -9.15
CA ARG A 76 -4.06 2.75 -10.31
C ARG A 76 -2.64 2.20 -10.23
N ARG A 77 -2.03 2.20 -9.04
CA ARG A 77 -0.70 1.65 -8.82
C ARG A 77 -0.66 0.14 -8.98
N ASP A 78 -1.69 -0.56 -8.55
CA ASP A 78 -1.80 -2.00 -8.73
C ASP A 78 -1.90 -2.36 -10.21
N GLN A 79 -2.72 -1.63 -10.99
CA GLN A 79 -2.80 -1.81 -12.44
C GLN A 79 -1.46 -1.53 -13.13
N GLU A 80 -0.80 -0.43 -12.77
CA GLU A 80 0.51 -0.08 -13.32
C GLU A 80 1.56 -1.16 -13.01
N ASN A 81 1.57 -1.68 -11.78
CA ASN A 81 2.47 -2.75 -11.36
C ASN A 81 2.21 -4.06 -12.13
N GLU A 82 0.95 -4.37 -12.43
CA GLU A 82 0.58 -5.52 -13.27
C GLU A 82 1.09 -5.34 -14.70
N ASP A 83 0.88 -4.18 -15.31
CA ASP A 83 1.36 -3.86 -16.66
C ASP A 83 2.89 -3.92 -16.75
N ILE A 84 3.58 -3.44 -15.70
CA ILE A 84 5.04 -3.55 -15.58
C ILE A 84 5.45 -5.02 -15.48
N ALA A 85 4.79 -5.81 -14.64
CA ALA A 85 5.11 -7.23 -14.48
C ALA A 85 4.95 -8.00 -15.80
N LEU A 86 3.90 -7.72 -16.56
CA LEU A 86 3.68 -8.30 -17.90
C LEU A 86 4.78 -7.88 -18.88
N THR A 87 5.16 -6.60 -18.89
CA THR A 87 6.19 -6.08 -19.79
C THR A 87 7.57 -6.66 -19.47
N VAL A 88 7.93 -6.68 -18.18
CA VAL A 88 9.19 -7.29 -17.72
C VAL A 88 9.21 -8.78 -18.02
N GLY A 89 8.08 -9.48 -17.90
CA GLY A 89 7.95 -10.87 -18.30
C GLY A 89 8.28 -11.10 -19.78
N LYS A 90 7.70 -10.30 -20.68
CA LYS A 90 7.98 -10.38 -22.12
C LYS A 90 9.45 -10.10 -22.45
N LEU A 91 10.00 -9.02 -21.90
CA LEU A 91 11.40 -8.65 -22.13
C LEU A 91 12.38 -9.73 -21.63
N ARG A 92 12.05 -10.46 -20.57
CA ARG A 92 12.87 -11.58 -20.10
C ARG A 92 12.89 -12.74 -21.09
N VAL A 93 11.74 -13.05 -21.70
CA VAL A 93 11.65 -14.09 -22.73
C VAL A 93 12.42 -13.66 -23.97
N GLU A 94 12.18 -12.45 -24.48
CA GLU A 94 12.88 -11.92 -25.66
C GLU A 94 14.40 -11.87 -25.44
N LEU A 95 14.85 -11.47 -24.24
CA LEU A 95 16.27 -11.45 -23.90
C LEU A 95 16.89 -12.86 -23.92
N GLU A 96 16.15 -13.87 -23.47
CA GLU A 96 16.61 -15.25 -23.46
C GLU A 96 16.73 -15.81 -24.88
N GLU A 97 15.75 -15.53 -25.74
CA GLU A 97 15.78 -15.90 -27.17
C GLU A 97 16.98 -15.26 -27.89
N VAL A 98 17.22 -13.96 -27.66
CA VAL A 98 18.36 -13.25 -28.25
C VAL A 98 19.70 -13.84 -27.78
N LYS A 99 19.80 -14.23 -26.51
CA LYS A 99 21.01 -14.89 -25.98
C LYS A 99 21.26 -16.23 -26.63
N GLN A 100 20.23 -17.08 -26.75
CA GLN A 100 20.33 -18.38 -27.40
C GLN A 100 20.77 -18.23 -28.86
N HIS A 101 20.15 -17.32 -29.62
CA HIS A 101 20.56 -17.08 -31.00
C HIS A 101 21.99 -16.53 -31.12
N ALA A 102 22.45 -15.70 -30.18
CA ALA A 102 23.82 -15.22 -30.16
C ALA A 102 24.83 -16.36 -29.89
N GLU A 103 24.48 -17.28 -29.01
CA GLU A 103 25.27 -18.48 -28.71
C GLU A 103 25.36 -19.40 -29.93
N GLU A 104 24.23 -19.74 -30.56
CA GLU A 104 24.18 -20.53 -31.80
C GLU A 104 25.01 -19.89 -32.93
N LEU A 105 24.91 -18.58 -33.11
CA LEU A 105 25.72 -17.84 -34.09
C LEU A 105 27.21 -17.89 -33.77
N SER A 106 27.59 -17.92 -32.50
CA SER A 106 28.98 -18.04 -32.08
C SER A 106 29.53 -19.45 -32.35
N GLU A 107 28.75 -20.48 -32.06
CA GLU A 107 29.10 -21.89 -32.32
C GLU A 107 29.24 -22.16 -33.82
N THR A 108 28.29 -21.70 -34.63
CA THR A 108 28.36 -21.86 -36.10
C THR A 108 29.55 -21.14 -36.70
N LYS A 109 29.92 -19.95 -36.20
CA LYS A 109 31.15 -19.25 -36.59
C LYS A 109 32.40 -20.02 -36.18
N ALA A 110 32.42 -20.61 -34.97
CA ALA A 110 33.55 -21.42 -34.50
C ALA A 110 33.77 -22.65 -35.39
N VAL A 111 32.70 -23.40 -35.71
CA VAL A 111 32.77 -24.57 -36.62
C VAL A 111 33.23 -24.16 -38.01
N ARG A 112 32.71 -23.06 -38.55
CA ARG A 112 33.14 -22.52 -39.85
C ARG A 112 34.63 -22.16 -39.87
N ASN A 113 35.13 -21.53 -38.82
CA ASN A 113 36.53 -21.12 -38.72
C ASN A 113 37.48 -22.32 -38.51
N GLN A 114 36.97 -23.44 -37.97
CA GLN A 114 37.71 -24.70 -37.84
C GLN A 114 37.81 -25.45 -39.17
N TRP A 115 36.84 -25.29 -40.07
CA TRP A 115 36.85 -25.90 -41.39
C TRP A 115 38.00 -25.36 -42.25
N ARG A 116 38.91 -26.25 -42.66
CA ARG A 116 40.00 -26.00 -43.60
C ARG A 116 39.59 -26.55 -44.98
N PRO A 117 39.21 -25.71 -45.95
CA PRO A 117 38.78 -26.16 -47.28
C PRO A 117 39.88 -26.88 -48.06
N ASP A 118 41.13 -26.61 -47.68
CA ASP A 118 42.35 -27.02 -48.36
C ASP A 118 42.76 -28.48 -48.05
N ILE A 119 41.97 -29.21 -47.25
CA ILE A 119 42.25 -30.61 -46.90
C ILE A 119 41.14 -31.47 -47.50
N CYS A 120 41.44 -32.14 -48.62
CA CYS A 120 40.49 -33.07 -49.21
C CYS A 120 40.30 -34.29 -48.30
N PRO A 121 39.09 -34.63 -47.84
CA PRO A 121 38.88 -35.70 -46.86
C PRO A 121 39.18 -37.11 -47.40
N ILE A 122 39.28 -37.25 -48.73
CA ILE A 122 39.59 -38.53 -49.39
C ILE A 122 41.09 -38.67 -49.68
N THR A 123 41.82 -37.56 -49.87
CA THR A 123 43.22 -37.59 -50.35
C THR A 123 44.23 -36.93 -49.40
N GLY A 124 43.78 -36.23 -48.37
CA GLY A 124 44.62 -35.66 -47.30
C GLY A 124 45.62 -34.58 -47.75
N ARG A 125 45.39 -33.96 -48.91
CA ARG A 125 46.16 -32.83 -49.43
C ARG A 125 45.25 -31.69 -49.85
#